data_AF-A0A7J8LBR0-F1
#
_entry.id   AF-A0A7J8LBR0-F1
#
_cell.length_a   1.000
_cell.length_b   1.000
_cell.length_c   1.000
_cell.angle_alpha   90.00
_cell.angle_beta   90.00
_cell.angle_gamma   90.00
#
_symmetry.space_group_name_H-M   'P 1'
#
loop_
_entity.id
_entity.type
_entity.pdbx_description
1 polymer ?
#
loop_
_entity_poly.entity_id
_entity_poly.type
_entity_poly.pdbx_seq_one_letter_code
_entity_poly.pdbx_strand_id
1 'polypeptide(L)' 'MDRYQRVERPKAETPIDEKEIRISNQGSMRNYISYALTLLQENGSNQIVFKAMGKAINRL' A
#
# COMPACT_ATOMS: atom_id res chain seq x y z
N MET A 1 17.29 -8.47 37.33
CA MET A 1 16.11 -8.67 36.46
C MET A 1 16.40 -7.99 35.14
N ASP A 2 16.53 -8.76 34.07
CA ASP A 2 16.91 -8.25 32.74
C ASP A 2 15.86 -7.30 32.18
N ARG A 3 16.31 -6.11 31.79
CA ARG A 3 15.49 -5.11 31.11
C ARG A 3 15.36 -5.54 29.65
N TYR A 4 14.20 -6.07 29.26
CA TYR A 4 13.89 -6.25 27.86
C TYR A 4 13.88 -4.88 27.16
N GLN A 5 14.82 -4.66 26.26
CA GLN A 5 14.88 -3.50 25.40
C GLN A 5 14.01 -3.77 24.17
N ARG A 6 13.10 -2.84 23.83
CA ARG A 6 12.33 -2.92 22.57
C ARG A 6 13.31 -2.79 21.41
N VAL A 7 13.59 -3.91 20.75
CA VAL A 7 14.38 -3.94 19.52
C VAL A 7 13.50 -3.41 18.40
N GLU A 8 13.83 -2.24 17.87
CA GLU A 8 13.20 -1.69 16.66
C GLU A 8 13.58 -2.60 15.50
N ARG A 9 12.62 -3.43 15.06
CA ARG A 9 12.79 -4.19 13.83
C ARG A 9 12.73 -3.20 12.69
N PRO A 10 13.79 -3.05 11.87
CA PRO A 10 13.73 -2.23 10.68
C PRO A 10 12.55 -2.73 9.84
N LYS A 11 11.60 -1.84 9.55
CA LYS A 11 10.50 -2.16 8.66
C LYS A 11 11.14 -2.58 7.35
N ALA A 12 10.95 -3.84 6.96
CA ALA A 12 11.31 -4.27 5.63
C ALA A 12 10.50 -3.40 4.66
N GLU A 13 11.16 -2.42 4.06
CA GLU A 13 10.68 -1.75 2.85
C GLU A 13 10.74 -2.80 1.76
N THR A 14 9.74 -3.67 1.75
CA THR A 14 9.47 -4.53 0.60
C THR A 14 9.46 -3.62 -0.62
N PRO A 15 10.25 -3.90 -1.66
CA PRO A 15 10.26 -3.09 -2.86
C PRO A 15 8.82 -2.97 -3.37
N ILE A 16 8.40 -1.73 -3.62
CA ILE A 16 7.08 -1.44 -4.17
C ILE A 16 7.19 -1.74 -5.66
N ASP A 17 6.45 -2.73 -6.13
CA ASP A 17 6.34 -3.01 -7.55
C ASP A 17 5.57 -1.87 -8.24
N GLU A 18 5.90 -1.59 -9.50
CA GLU A 18 5.40 -0.41 -10.24
C GLU A 18 3.87 -0.41 -10.41
N LYS A 19 3.24 -1.58 -10.28
CA LYS A 19 1.80 -1.81 -10.46
C LYS A 19 1.06 -2.03 -9.15
N GLU A 20 1.71 -1.84 -8.01
CA GLU A 20 1.14 -2.05 -6.69
C GLU A 20 0.66 -0.74 -6.05
N ILE A 21 -0.64 -0.66 -5.77
CA ILE A 21 -1.22 0.46 -5.01
C ILE A 21 -1.52 -0.01 -3.59
N ARG A 22 -0.85 0.62 -2.61
CA ARG A 22 -1.09 0.35 -1.18
C ARG A 22 -2.15 1.27 -0.62
N ILE A 23 -3.28 0.70 -0.22
CA ILE A 23 -4.37 1.45 0.40
C ILE A 23 -4.07 1.60 1.89
N SER A 24 -4.05 2.85 2.33
CA SER A 24 -3.97 3.19 3.76
C SER A 24 -5.37 3.50 4.30
N ASN A 25 -5.57 3.26 5.59
CA ASN A 25 -6.84 3.58 6.23
C ASN A 25 -7.10 5.10 6.37
N GLN A 26 -6.06 5.93 6.27
CA GLN A 26 -6.17 7.39 6.41
C GLN A 26 -6.39 8.13 5.08
N GLY A 27 -6.02 7.53 3.95
CA GLY A 27 -6.19 8.13 2.64
C GLY A 27 -7.65 8.13 2.16
N SER A 28 -7.98 9.08 1.26
CA SER A 28 -9.24 9.08 0.53
C SER A 28 -9.22 8.02 -0.57
N MET A 29 -10.28 7.19 -0.65
CA MET A 29 -10.42 6.15 -1.68
C MET A 29 -10.31 6.72 -3.10
N ARG A 30 -10.87 7.92 -3.28
CA ARG A 30 -10.90 8.62 -4.56
C ARG A 30 -9.50 8.83 -5.13
N ASN A 31 -8.53 9.17 -4.28
CA ASN A 31 -7.17 9.45 -4.74
C ASN A 31 -6.49 8.17 -5.26
N TYR A 32 -6.73 7.03 -4.59
CA TYR A 32 -6.19 5.74 -5.02
C TYR A 32 -6.81 5.28 -6.35
N ILE A 33 -8.12 5.49 -6.53
CA ILE A 33 -8.81 5.15 -7.78
C ILE A 33 -8.36 6.07 -8.91
N SER A 34 -8.29 7.38 -8.67
CA SER A 34 -7.80 8.35 -9.66
C SER A 34 -6.38 8.02 -10.11
N TYR A 35 -5.50 7.69 -9.16
CA TYR A 35 -4.12 7.29 -9.47
C TYR A 35 -4.04 5.96 -10.22
N ALA A 36 -4.90 4.99 -9.88
CA ALA A 36 -4.99 3.74 -10.64
C ALA A 36 -5.40 4.00 -12.08
N LEU A 37 -6.38 4.88 -12.32
CA LEU A 37 -6.84 5.23 -13.66
C LEU A 37 -5.75 5.91 -14.48
N THR A 38 -4.99 6.83 -13.88
CA THR A 38 -3.85 7.47 -14.58
C THR A 38 -2.79 6.43 -14.92
N LEU A 39 -2.47 5.51 -14.02
CA LEU A 39 -1.51 4.43 -14.28
C LEU A 39 -1.97 3.47 -15.39
N LEU A 40 -3.27 3.14 -15.46
CA LEU A 40 -3.82 2.33 -16.55
C LEU A 40 -3.71 3.04 -17.89
N GLN A 41 -3.95 4.36 -17.93
CA GLN A 41 -3.90 5.17 -19.14
C GLN A 41 -2.47 5.42 -19.63
N GLU A 42 -1.55 5.76 -18.72
CA GLU A 42 -0.18 6.16 -19.06
C GLU A 42 0.72 4.96 -19.38
N ASN A 43 0.63 3.87 -18.60
CA ASN A 43 1.51 2.71 -18.77
C ASN A 43 0.89 1.60 -19.61
N GLY A 44 -0.31 1.80 -20.19
CA GLY A 44 -1.04 0.79 -20.98
C GLY A 44 -1.23 -0.55 -20.26
N SER A 45 -1.14 -0.54 -18.93
CA SER A 45 -1.11 -1.73 -18.11
C SER A 45 -2.51 -2.30 -18.00
N ASN A 46 -2.70 -3.60 -18.27
CA ASN A 46 -4.02 -4.22 -18.24
C ASN A 46 -4.45 -4.65 -16.81
N GLN A 47 -3.54 -4.53 -15.83
CA GLN A 47 -3.78 -4.98 -14.47
C GLN A 47 -3.02 -4.10 -13.46
N ILE A 48 -3.70 -3.79 -12.36
CA ILE A 48 -3.16 -3.12 -11.18
C ILE A 48 -3.50 -3.98 -9.96
N VAL A 49 -2.56 -4.09 -9.02
CA VAL A 49 -2.74 -4.88 -7.79
C VAL A 49 -2.92 -3.92 -6.62
N PHE A 50 -4.09 -3.97 -6.00
CA PHE A 50 -4.34 -3.26 -4.75
C PHE A 50 -3.94 -4.12 -3.56
N LYS A 51 -3.06 -3.61 -2.70
CA LYS A 51 -2.70 -4.24 -1.43
C LYS A 51 -3.23 -3.40 -0.28
N ALA A 52 -3.97 -4.06 0.62
CA ALA A 52 -4.46 -3.45 1.85
C ALA A 52 -4.16 -4.38 3.03
N MET A 53 -4.01 -3.81 4.22
CA MET A 53 -3.75 -4.57 5.45
C MET A 53 -4.67 -4.11 6.58
N GLY A 54 -5.13 -5.07 7.39
CA GLY A 54 -5.95 -4.81 8.57
C GLY A 54 -7.24 -4.06 8.23
N LYS A 55 -7.52 -2.97 8.97
CA LYS A 55 -8.74 -2.16 8.77
C LYS A 55 -8.87 -1.54 7.37
N ALA A 56 -7.76 -1.37 6.65
CA ALA A 56 -7.79 -0.83 5.29
C ALA A 56 -8.45 -1.79 4.29
N ILE A 57 -8.53 -3.10 4.59
CA ILE A 57 -9.21 -4.09 3.74
C ILE A 57 -10.71 -3.79 3.65
N ASN A 58 -11.33 -3.34 4.74
CA ASN A 58 -12.77 -3.00 4.75
C ASN A 58 -13.13 -1.77 3.90
N ARG A 59 -12.13 -1.08 3.33
CA ARG A 59 -12.35 0.09 2.48
C ARG A 59 -12.21 -0.21 0.99
N LEU A 60 -11.67 -1.38 0.63
CA LEU A 60 -11.68 -1.89 -0.74
C LEU A 60 -13.11 -2.24 -1.15
#